data_AF-A0A397ZMG5-F1
#
_entry.id   AF-A0A397ZMG5-F1
#
_cell.length_a   1.000
_cell.length_b   1.000
_cell.length_c   1.000
_cell.angle_alpha   90.00
_cell.angle_beta   90.00
_cell.angle_gamma   90.00
#
_symmetry.space_group_name_H-M   'P 1'
#
loop_
_entity.id
_entity.type
_entity.pdbx_description
1 polymer ?
#
loop_
_entity_poly.entity_id
_entity_poly.type
_entity_poly.pdbx_seq_one_letter_code
_entity_poly.pdbx_strand_id
1 'polypeptide(L)' 'MDHLDCQLLVRALSSKSSQVELYGIFRDIESLSLSFDFYSVSFIPRSLNSEADLLAKVALCNVSSSAR' A
#
# COMPACT_ATOMS: atom_id res chain seq x y z
N MET A 1 6.22 2.81 -11.62
CA MET A 1 5.63 1.47 -11.43
C MET A 1 5.75 1.22 -9.95
N ASP A 2 4.63 1.06 -9.26
CA ASP A 2 4.64 0.98 -7.80
C ASP A 2 4.83 -0.48 -7.37
N HIS A 3 5.76 -0.70 -6.45
CA HIS A 3 6.14 -2.03 -5.97
C HIS A 3 5.67 -2.21 -4.53
N LEU A 4 4.84 -3.22 -4.30
CA LEU A 4 4.28 -3.55 -2.99
C LEU A 4 4.64 -4.98 -2.60
N ASP A 5 4.90 -5.21 -1.32
CA ASP A 5 5.09 -6.56 -0.75
C ASP A 5 3.81 -7.15 -0.13
N CYS A 6 2.71 -6.38 -0.11
CA CYS A 6 1.40 -6.85 0.33
C CYS A 6 0.64 -7.54 -0.81
N GLN A 7 0.74 -8.87 -0.89
CA GLN A 7 0.10 -9.65 -1.95
C GLN A 7 -1.43 -9.51 -1.98
N LEU A 8 -2.07 -9.33 -0.82
CA LEU A 8 -3.52 -9.10 -0.72
C LEU A 8 -3.93 -7.81 -1.43
N LEU A 9 -3.22 -6.72 -1.15
CA LEU A 9 -3.49 -5.40 -1.72
C LEU A 9 -3.23 -5.40 -3.23
N VAL A 10 -2.11 -5.97 -3.68
CA VAL A 10 -1.81 -6.10 -5.11
C VAL A 10 -2.91 -6.87 -5.84
N ARG A 11 -3.33 -8.03 -5.31
CA ARG A 11 -4.40 -8.83 -5.93
C ARG A 11 -5.72 -8.08 -5.99
N ALA A 12 -6.09 -7.40 -4.92
CA ALA A 12 -7.36 -6.68 -4.89
C ALA A 12 -7.35 -5.44 -5.80
N LEU A 13 -6.20 -4.75 -5.95
CA LEU A 13 -6.01 -3.68 -6.95
C LEU A 13 -6.07 -4.23 -8.38
N SER A 14 -5.43 -5.37 -8.66
CA SER A 14 -5.40 -5.98 -9.99
C SER A 14 -6.72 -6.63 -10.40
N SER A 15 -7.46 -7.21 -9.47
CA SER A 15 -8.71 -7.95 -9.76
C SER A 15 -9.97 -7.12 -9.58
N LYS A 16 -9.87 -5.87 -9.09
CA LYS A 16 -11.01 -5.03 -8.68
C LYS A 16 -11.97 -5.76 -7.71
N SER A 17 -11.47 -6.76 -6.97
CA SER A 17 -12.29 -7.52 -6.04
C SER A 17 -12.59 -6.68 -4.81
N SER A 18 -13.87 -6.46 -4.49
CA SER A 18 -14.26 -5.67 -3.32
C SER A 18 -13.95 -6.43 -2.02
N GLN A 19 -12.83 -6.09 -1.39
CA GLN A 19 -12.64 -6.43 0.02
C GLN A 19 -13.20 -5.28 0.86
N VAL A 20 -14.31 -5.55 1.55
CA VAL A 20 -15.07 -4.54 2.33
C VAL A 20 -14.17 -3.81 3.32
N GLU A 21 -13.22 -4.51 3.92
CA GLU A 21 -12.28 -3.98 4.91
C GLU A 21 -11.29 -2.95 4.33
N LEU A 22 -11.03 -3.00 3.02
CA LEU A 22 -10.10 -2.13 2.32
C LEU A 22 -10.80 -1.10 1.42
N TYR A 23 -12.13 -1.06 1.41
CA TYR A 23 -12.92 -0.27 0.47
C TYR A 23 -12.56 1.23 0.47
N GLY A 24 -12.36 1.81 1.65
CA GLY A 24 -11.96 3.22 1.78
C GLY A 24 -10.62 3.49 1.08
N ILE A 25 -9.62 2.70 1.40
CA ILE A 25 -8.28 2.78 0.79
C ILE A 25 -8.35 2.58 -0.73
N PHE A 26 -9.16 1.64 -1.21
CA PHE A 26 -9.37 1.42 -2.64
C PHE A 26 -9.93 2.65 -3.35
N ARG A 27 -10.96 3.26 -2.77
CA ARG A 27 -11.59 4.46 -3.34
C ARG A 27 -10.63 5.64 -3.35
N ASP A 28 -9.81 5.79 -2.32
CA ASP A 28 -8.78 6.82 -2.26
C ASP A 28 -7.72 6.61 -3.34
N ILE A 29 -7.22 5.38 -3.51
CA ILE A 29 -6.26 5.03 -4.57
C ILE A 29 -6.89 5.26 -5.95
N GLU A 30 -8.12 4.82 -6.19
CA GLU A 30 -8.81 5.01 -7.47
C GLU A 30 -8.98 6.50 -7.79
N SER A 31 -9.42 7.30 -6.81
CA SER A 31 -9.55 8.75 -6.94
C SER A 31 -8.23 9.43 -7.28
N LEU A 32 -7.16 9.09 -6.55
CA LEU A 32 -5.81 9.61 -6.80
C LEU A 32 -5.29 9.18 -8.18
N SER A 33 -5.57 7.94 -8.58
CA SER A 33 -5.15 7.37 -9.86
C SER A 33 -5.71 8.14 -11.07
N LEU A 34 -6.86 8.80 -10.93
CA LEU A 34 -7.42 9.67 -11.98
C LEU A 34 -6.54 10.89 -12.30
N SER A 35 -5.60 11.23 -11.42
CA SER A 35 -4.61 12.30 -11.66
C SER A 35 -3.45 11.85 -12.56
N PHE A 36 -3.38 10.57 -12.91
CA PHE A 36 -2.30 10.01 -13.72
C PHE A 36 -2.85 9.41 -15.01
N ASP A 37 -2.12 9.59 -16.12
CA ASP A 37 -2.49 8.98 -17.41
C ASP A 37 -2.46 7.45 -17.35
N PHE A 38 -1.61 6.89 -16.49
CA PHE A 38 -1.47 5.46 -16.29
C PHE A 38 -0.87 5.16 -14.90
N TYR A 39 -1.38 4.13 -14.24
CA TYR A 39 -0.77 3.57 -13.04
C TYR A 39 -0.66 2.05 -13.14
N SER A 40 0.35 1.48 -12.49
CA SER A 40 0.55 0.03 -12.43
C SER A 40 1.18 -0.36 -11.11
N VAL A 41 0.72 -1.50 -10.60
CA VAL A 41 1.11 -2.02 -9.29
C VAL A 41 1.63 -3.44 -9.49
N SER A 42 2.74 -3.77 -8.83
CA SER A 42 3.33 -5.11 -8.90
C SER A 42 3.74 -5.61 -7.53
N PHE A 43 3.71 -6.93 -7.38
CA PHE A 43 4.21 -7.58 -6.19
C PHE A 43 5.74 -7.74 -6.24
N ILE A 44 6.40 -7.43 -5.14
CA ILE A 44 7.82 -7.75 -4.90
C ILE A 44 7.97 -8.49 -3.57
N PRO A 45 8.99 -9.38 -3.42
CA PRO A 45 9.33 -9.95 -2.12
C PRO A 45 9.65 -8.86 -1.08
N ARG A 46 9.29 -9.10 0.19
CA ARG A 46 9.57 -8.17 1.29
C ARG A 46 11.05 -7.81 1.45
N SER A 47 11.94 -8.74 1.10
CA SER A 47 13.40 -8.49 1.10
C SER A 47 13.82 -7.40 0.11
N LEU A 48 13.00 -7.12 -0.91
CA LEU A 48 13.22 -6.04 -1.88
C LEU A 48 12.46 -4.75 -1.52
N ASN A 49 11.58 -4.78 -0.51
CA ASN A 49 10.83 -3.61 -0.01
C ASN A 49 11.35 -3.13 1.35
N SER A 50 12.64 -3.37 1.64
CA SER A 50 13.24 -3.19 2.97
C SER A 50 13.25 -1.74 3.44
N GLU A 51 13.42 -0.78 2.53
CA GLU A 51 13.43 0.65 2.84
C GLU A 51 12.05 1.14 3.30
N ALA A 52 10.99 0.79 2.57
CA ALA A 52 9.62 1.13 2.95
C ALA A 52 9.20 0.42 4.25
N ASP A 53 9.59 -0.85 4.44
CA ASP A 53 9.36 -1.60 5.68
C ASP A 53 10.05 -0.94 6.88
N LEU A 54 11.29 -0.47 6.72
CA LEU A 54 12.02 0.24 7.77
C LEU A 54 11.30 1.56 8.12
N LEU A 55 10.90 2.35 7.13
CA LEU A 55 10.18 3.62 7.36
C LEU A 55 8.87 3.38 8.10
N ALA A 56 8.09 2.36 7.72
CA ALA A 56 6.85 2.00 8.39
C ALA A 56 7.10 1.59 9.86
N LYS A 57 8.15 0.80 10.12
CA LYS A 57 8.55 0.41 11.49
C LYS A 57 8.96 1.61 12.34
N VAL A 58 9.77 2.51 11.79
CA VAL A 58 10.20 3.73 12.49
C VAL A 58 8.99 4.61 12.82
N ALA A 59 8.08 4.81 11.87
CA ALA A 59 6.86 5.57 12.11
C ALA A 59 6.01 4.94 13.23
N LEU A 60 5.85 3.62 13.23
CA LEU A 60 5.14 2.90 14.29
C LEU A 60 5.80 3.07 15.66
N CYS A 61 7.13 2.95 15.74
CA CYS A 61 7.91 3.20 16.96
C CYS A 61 7.72 4.64 17.46
N ASN A 62 7.72 5.63 16.57
CA ASN A 62 7.54 7.04 16.92
C ASN A 62 6.13 7.35 17.43
N VAL A 63 5.10 6.79 16.80
CA VAL A 63 3.71 6.93 17.27
C VAL A 63 3.54 6.31 18.66
N SER A 64 4.12 5.13 18.87
CA SER A 64 4.03 4.43 20.17
C SER A 64 4.90 5.05 21.27
N SER A 65 5.93 5.83 20.92
CA SER A 65 6.72 6.61 21.89
C SER A 65 6.14 8.01 22.15
N SER A 66 5.41 8.60 21.21
CA SER A 66 4.69 9.87 21.40
C SER A 66 3.35 9.72 22.13
N ALA A 67 2.84 8.50 22.28
CA ALA A 67 1.63 8.19 23.04
C ALA A 67 1.91 7.87 24.53
N ARG A 68 3.15 8.07 25.00
CA ARG A 68 3.54 7.97 26.41
C ARG A 68 3.65 9.35 27.05
#